data_AF-A0A6N8XSQ0-F1
#
_entry.id   AF-A0A6N8XSQ0-F1
#
_cell.length_a   1.000
_cell.length_b   1.000
_cell.length_c   1.000
_cell.angle_alpha   90.00
_cell.angle_beta   90.00
_cell.angle_gamma   90.00
#
_symmetry.space_group_name_H-M   'P 1'
#
loop_
_entity.id
_entity.type
_entity.pdbx_description
1 polymer ?
#
loop_
_entity_poly.entity_id
_entity_poly.type
_entity_poly.pdbx_seq_one_letter_code
_entity_poly.pdbx_strand_id
1 'polypeptide(L)'
;MASGAGTPWTDEENDATVAAYFAMLAEDLAGRKYNKAEYNRRLQGRIGRGRGAIEYKHGNISAVLETLGAPWLAGYKPAPNFQLSLIDAVKRWLDRDTDWLNSHSRLFAPAPRPSDIAADSAGLFVGPPPTKSNALPTKRDEMRGKIARAFDFAGRDQRNRVLGEAGEALVFEFERATLKAEHRPDLAKRVKWVSRDEGDGAGYDIASFRRDGHPRLIEVKTTNGWERTPFHITRNELAKSEERAGEWCLFRLWNFAREPRAFELYPPLEAHVSLFATSYEARFD
;
A
#
# COMPACT_ATOMS: atom_id res chain seq x y z
N MET A 1 -0.25 -24.19 36.81
CA MET A 1 0.48 -23.04 36.21
C MET A 1 -0.45 -21.84 36.25
N ALA A 2 -0.01 -20.72 36.80
CA ALA A 2 -0.84 -19.52 36.93
C ALA A 2 -1.24 -19.01 35.55
N SER A 3 -2.54 -18.80 35.35
CA SER A 3 -3.11 -18.24 34.12
C SER A 3 -2.57 -16.82 33.93
N GLY A 4 -1.84 -16.57 32.83
CA GLY A 4 -1.29 -15.26 32.46
C GLY A 4 -2.33 -14.23 32.04
N ALA A 5 -3.51 -14.23 32.66
CA ALA A 5 -4.54 -13.23 32.46
C ALA A 5 -4.10 -11.93 33.16
N GLY A 6 -3.61 -10.96 32.38
CA GLY A 6 -3.22 -9.63 32.86
C GLY A 6 -1.72 -9.32 32.88
N THR A 7 -0.83 -10.29 32.60
CA THR A 7 0.61 -10.00 32.46
C THR A 7 0.94 -9.38 31.10
N PRO A 8 1.87 -8.41 31.01
CA PRO A 8 2.35 -7.88 29.74
C PRO A 8 2.82 -9.00 28.81
N TRP A 9 2.57 -8.88 27.50
CA TRP A 9 3.08 -9.83 26.50
C TRP A 9 4.58 -9.63 26.32
N THR A 10 5.35 -10.70 26.42
CA THR A 10 6.79 -10.69 26.14
C THR A 10 7.04 -10.76 24.63
N ASP A 11 8.25 -10.42 24.21
CA ASP A 11 8.66 -10.54 22.81
C ASP A 11 8.63 -11.99 22.33
N GLU A 12 8.99 -12.96 23.17
CA GLU A 12 8.97 -14.38 22.82
C GLU A 12 7.54 -14.88 22.57
N GLU A 13 6.57 -14.44 23.38
CA GLU A 13 5.17 -14.77 23.19
C GLU A 13 4.60 -14.13 21.90
N ASN A 14 5.01 -12.90 21.61
CA ASN A 14 4.63 -12.21 20.37
C ASN A 14 5.23 -12.93 19.15
N ASP A 15 6.54 -13.21 19.17
CA ASP A 15 7.25 -13.89 18.08
C ASP A 15 6.66 -15.29 17.82
N ALA A 16 6.35 -16.07 18.85
CA ALA A 16 5.72 -17.38 18.71
C ALA A 16 4.31 -17.28 18.09
N THR A 17 3.52 -16.29 18.50
CA THR A 17 2.17 -16.07 17.96
C THR A 17 2.22 -15.62 16.50
N VAL A 18 3.14 -14.73 16.16
CA VAL A 18 3.37 -14.27 14.78
C VAL A 18 3.80 -15.43 13.89
N ALA A 19 4.75 -16.26 14.33
CA ALA A 19 5.21 -17.41 13.56
C ALA A 19 4.07 -18.42 13.27
N ALA A 20 3.24 -18.71 14.27
CA ALA A 20 2.09 -19.60 14.08
C ALA A 20 1.03 -19.01 13.14
N TYR A 21 0.81 -17.69 13.18
CA TYR A 21 -0.08 -17.00 12.26
C TYR A 21 0.42 -17.14 10.81
N PHE A 22 1.69 -16.82 10.56
CA PHE A 22 2.25 -16.88 9.21
C PHE A 22 2.35 -18.32 8.66
N ALA A 23 2.57 -19.33 9.52
CA ALA A 23 2.48 -20.73 9.12
C ALA A 23 1.07 -21.08 8.63
N MET A 24 0.02 -20.66 9.33
CA MET A 24 -1.36 -20.83 8.86
C MET A 24 -1.63 -20.05 7.58
N LEU A 25 -1.13 -18.81 7.47
CA LEU A 25 -1.30 -18.00 6.27
C LEU A 25 -0.64 -18.66 5.05
N ALA A 26 0.54 -19.26 5.20
CA ALA A 26 1.20 -20.00 4.13
C ALA A 26 0.38 -21.22 3.65
N GLU A 27 -0.25 -21.96 4.56
CA GLU A 27 -1.16 -23.06 4.20
C GLU A 27 -2.39 -22.54 3.45
N ASP A 28 -3.01 -21.46 3.93
CA ASP A 28 -4.18 -20.81 3.34
C ASP A 28 -3.89 -20.35 1.89
N LEU A 29 -2.76 -19.68 1.70
CA LEU A 29 -2.30 -19.18 0.40
C LEU A 29 -1.95 -20.31 -0.58
N ALA A 30 -1.50 -21.45 -0.06
CA ALA A 30 -1.25 -22.64 -0.87
C ALA A 30 -2.51 -23.49 -1.13
N GLY A 31 -3.69 -23.06 -0.66
CA GLY A 31 -4.95 -23.80 -0.77
C GLY A 31 -4.97 -25.09 0.04
N ARG A 32 -4.05 -25.27 1.00
CA ARG A 32 -3.96 -26.45 1.86
C ARG A 32 -4.86 -26.29 3.09
N LYS A 33 -5.36 -27.42 3.58
CA LYS A 33 -6.20 -27.43 4.80
C LYS A 33 -5.33 -27.23 6.04
N TYR A 34 -5.75 -26.34 6.93
CA TYR A 34 -5.13 -26.12 8.23
C TYR A 34 -6.18 -26.04 9.34
N ASN A 35 -5.80 -26.37 10.57
CA ASN A 35 -6.72 -26.40 11.73
C ASN A 35 -6.39 -25.29 12.74
N LYS A 36 -7.16 -24.19 12.70
CA LYS A 36 -7.00 -23.03 13.61
C LYS A 36 -7.02 -23.41 15.09
N ALA A 37 -7.89 -24.35 15.47
CA ALA A 37 -8.01 -24.78 16.85
C ALA A 37 -6.77 -25.57 17.31
N GLU A 38 -6.14 -26.33 16.42
CA GLU A 38 -4.91 -27.05 16.72
C GLU A 38 -3.71 -26.11 16.88
N TYR A 39 -3.52 -25.16 15.97
CA TYR A 39 -2.49 -24.13 16.10
C TYR A 39 -2.64 -23.35 17.40
N ASN A 40 -3.89 -22.99 17.76
CA ASN A 40 -4.17 -22.33 19.03
C ASN A 40 -3.80 -23.22 20.24
N ARG A 41 -4.20 -24.50 20.27
CA ARG A 41 -3.83 -25.43 21.36
C ARG A 41 -2.30 -25.57 21.51
N ARG A 42 -1.57 -25.68 20.40
CA ARG A 42 -0.10 -25.74 20.39
C ARG A 42 0.50 -24.46 20.98
N LEU A 43 -0.02 -23.29 20.61
CA LEU A 43 0.39 -22.01 21.20
C LEU A 43 0.10 -21.96 22.70
N GLN A 44 -1.10 -22.33 23.15
CA GLN A 44 -1.44 -22.36 24.57
C GLN A 44 -0.43 -23.19 25.37
N GLY A 45 -0.03 -24.37 24.87
CA GLY A 45 0.98 -25.21 25.51
C GLY A 45 2.38 -24.59 25.52
N ARG A 46 2.74 -23.78 24.51
CA ARG A 46 4.06 -23.15 24.39
C ARG A 46 4.20 -21.86 25.21
N ILE A 47 3.18 -21.02 25.22
CA ILE A 47 3.27 -19.67 25.79
C ILE A 47 2.39 -19.46 27.03
N GLY A 48 1.59 -20.46 27.44
CA GLY A 48 0.76 -20.37 28.64
C GLY A 48 -0.38 -19.33 28.58
N ARG A 49 -0.61 -18.69 27.43
CA ARG A 49 -1.72 -17.76 27.20
C ARG A 49 -3.00 -18.52 26.88
N GLY A 50 -4.14 -17.98 27.31
CA GLY A 50 -5.44 -18.58 27.04
C GLY A 50 -5.87 -18.46 25.57
N ARG A 51 -6.73 -19.38 25.12
CA ARG A 51 -7.28 -19.42 23.76
C ARG A 51 -7.73 -18.06 23.21
N GLY A 52 -8.60 -17.35 23.94
CA GLY A 52 -9.18 -16.08 23.50
C GLY A 52 -8.14 -14.97 23.36
N ALA A 53 -7.12 -14.96 24.23
CA ALA A 53 -6.02 -13.99 24.14
C ALA A 53 -5.19 -14.19 22.86
N ILE A 54 -4.95 -15.45 22.47
CA ILE A 54 -4.27 -15.80 21.22
C ILE A 54 -5.13 -15.43 20.00
N GLU A 55 -6.43 -15.75 20.01
CA GLU A 55 -7.35 -15.39 18.90
C GLU A 55 -7.42 -13.87 18.70
N TYR A 56 -7.48 -13.10 19.80
CA TYR A 56 -7.42 -11.64 19.75
C TYR A 56 -6.08 -11.15 19.16
N LYS A 57 -4.96 -11.76 19.57
CA LYS A 57 -3.64 -11.43 19.02
C LYS A 57 -3.54 -11.73 17.52
N HIS A 58 -4.16 -12.81 17.03
CA HIS A 58 -4.26 -13.07 15.59
C HIS A 58 -5.06 -11.99 14.85
N GLY A 59 -6.17 -11.49 15.43
CA GLY A 59 -6.89 -10.34 14.88
C GLY A 59 -6.03 -9.07 14.80
N ASN A 60 -5.17 -8.85 15.80
CA ASN A 60 -4.20 -7.75 15.79
C ASN A 60 -3.16 -7.91 14.66
N ILE A 61 -2.67 -9.14 14.40
CA ILE A 61 -1.77 -9.42 13.27
C ILE A 61 -2.49 -9.12 11.96
N SER A 62 -3.73 -9.58 11.79
CA SER A 62 -4.54 -9.27 10.60
C SER A 62 -4.70 -7.77 10.39
N ALA A 63 -4.80 -6.97 11.46
CA ALA A 63 -4.88 -5.51 11.34
C ALA A 63 -3.57 -4.86 10.92
N VAL A 64 -2.42 -5.39 11.36
CA VAL A 64 -1.11 -5.01 10.80
C VAL A 64 -1.07 -5.35 9.32
N LEU A 65 -1.41 -6.59 8.94
CA LEU A 65 -1.37 -7.06 7.55
C LEU A 65 -2.34 -6.29 6.63
N GLU A 66 -3.56 -5.98 7.09
CA GLU A 66 -4.50 -5.11 6.39
C GLU A 66 -3.87 -3.74 6.10
N THR A 67 -3.20 -3.18 7.10
CA THR A 67 -2.47 -1.91 6.98
C THR A 67 -1.30 -2.02 6.00
N LEU A 68 -0.63 -3.17 5.93
CA LEU A 68 0.40 -3.47 4.92
C LEU A 68 -0.16 -3.73 3.51
N GLY A 69 -1.47 -3.82 3.31
CA GLY A 69 -2.05 -4.30 2.05
C GLY A 69 -1.82 -5.78 1.79
N ALA A 70 -1.35 -6.52 2.79
CA ALA A 70 -1.06 -7.94 2.71
C ALA A 70 -2.35 -8.77 2.81
N PRO A 71 -2.36 -9.98 2.23
CA PRO A 71 -3.35 -10.99 2.59
C PRO A 71 -3.32 -11.27 4.09
N TRP A 72 -4.49 -11.52 4.65
CA TRP A 72 -4.67 -11.90 6.05
C TRP A 72 -5.71 -13.02 6.14
N LEU A 73 -5.63 -13.84 7.18
CA LEU A 73 -6.50 -14.99 7.37
C LEU A 73 -7.94 -14.56 7.62
N ALA A 74 -8.86 -14.81 6.67
CA ALA A 74 -10.25 -14.31 6.71
C ALA A 74 -11.02 -14.62 8.02
N GLY A 75 -10.69 -15.73 8.70
CA GLY A 75 -11.33 -16.07 9.98
C GLY A 75 -10.76 -15.36 11.21
N TYR A 76 -9.74 -14.52 11.06
CA TYR A 76 -9.23 -13.62 12.08
C TYR A 76 -9.40 -12.19 11.59
N LYS A 77 -10.59 -11.61 11.81
CA LYS A 77 -10.88 -10.24 11.36
C LYS A 77 -9.91 -9.24 11.99
N PRO A 78 -9.40 -8.25 11.22
CA PRO A 78 -8.60 -7.15 11.73
C PRO A 78 -9.20 -6.52 12.99
N ALA A 79 -8.44 -6.53 14.08
CA ALA A 79 -8.85 -5.89 15.32
C ALA A 79 -8.90 -4.36 15.16
N PRO A 80 -9.90 -3.68 15.73
CA PRO A 80 -10.05 -2.23 15.60
C PRO A 80 -9.00 -1.44 16.40
N ASN A 81 -8.41 -2.06 17.44
CA ASN A 81 -7.38 -1.47 18.31
C ASN A 81 -6.40 -2.56 18.72
N PHE A 82 -5.10 -2.29 18.68
CA PHE A 82 -4.08 -3.23 19.16
C PHE A 82 -2.81 -2.53 19.66
N GLN A 83 -1.97 -3.26 20.41
CA GLN A 83 -0.76 -2.73 21.06
C GLN A 83 0.45 -2.69 20.11
N LEU A 84 1.35 -1.71 20.31
CA LEU A 84 2.51 -1.45 19.46
C LEU A 84 3.56 -2.57 19.45
N SER A 85 3.73 -3.30 20.56
CA SER A 85 4.73 -4.37 20.67
C SER A 85 4.54 -5.51 19.66
N LEU A 86 3.35 -5.66 19.10
CA LEU A 86 3.10 -6.61 18.02
C LEU A 86 3.67 -6.16 16.68
N ILE A 87 3.74 -4.84 16.43
CA ILE A 87 4.32 -4.29 15.19
C ILE A 87 5.79 -4.71 15.09
N ASP A 88 6.53 -4.59 16.19
CA ASP A 88 7.94 -4.97 16.23
C ASP A 88 8.14 -6.47 16.01
N ALA A 89 7.28 -7.32 16.58
CA ALA A 89 7.33 -8.76 16.34
C ALA A 89 7.02 -9.14 14.89
N VAL A 90 6.01 -8.52 14.27
CA VAL A 90 5.70 -8.72 12.84
C VAL A 90 6.85 -8.21 11.97
N LYS A 91 7.43 -7.05 12.30
CA LYS A 91 8.60 -6.50 11.61
C LYS A 91 9.79 -7.43 11.70
N ARG A 92 10.16 -7.89 12.91
CA ARG A 92 11.25 -8.85 13.12
C ARG A 92 11.04 -10.14 12.32
N TRP A 93 9.80 -10.64 12.28
CA TRP A 93 9.48 -11.83 11.51
C TRP A 93 9.68 -11.61 10.01
N LEU A 94 9.16 -10.51 9.47
CA LEU A 94 9.31 -10.14 8.05
C LEU A 94 10.75 -9.83 7.64
N ASP A 95 11.54 -9.21 8.52
CA ASP A 95 12.96 -8.93 8.29
C ASP A 95 13.79 -10.23 8.29
N ARG A 96 13.47 -11.19 9.17
CA ARG A 96 14.15 -12.50 9.23
C ARG A 96 13.79 -13.39 8.04
N ASP A 97 12.53 -13.37 7.63
CA ASP A 97 12.01 -14.21 6.55
C ASP A 97 11.89 -13.40 5.25
N THR A 98 13.06 -12.93 4.78
CA THR A 98 13.18 -12.26 3.48
C THR A 98 12.70 -13.19 2.35
N ASP A 99 12.87 -14.49 2.53
CA ASP A 99 12.35 -15.52 1.64
C ASP A 99 10.82 -15.59 1.65
N TRP A 100 10.12 -15.32 2.75
CA TRP A 100 8.65 -15.24 2.74
C TRP A 100 8.17 -14.03 1.94
N LEU A 101 8.74 -12.84 2.13
CA LEU A 101 8.43 -11.66 1.32
C LEU A 101 8.76 -11.84 -0.16
N ASN A 102 9.84 -12.57 -0.48
CA ASN A 102 10.25 -12.85 -1.85
C ASN A 102 9.44 -13.98 -2.50
N SER A 103 9.17 -15.07 -1.78
CA SER A 103 8.38 -16.24 -2.23
C SER A 103 6.90 -15.90 -2.34
N HIS A 104 6.42 -14.97 -1.53
CA HIS A 104 5.07 -14.41 -1.58
C HIS A 104 5.06 -12.99 -2.14
N SER A 105 6.15 -12.57 -2.79
CA SER A 105 6.21 -11.28 -3.51
C SER A 105 5.05 -11.17 -4.49
N ARG A 106 4.65 -12.29 -5.11
CA ARG A 106 3.45 -12.43 -5.96
C ARG A 106 2.13 -12.02 -5.29
N LEU A 107 2.03 -12.11 -3.97
CA LEU A 107 0.85 -11.67 -3.21
C LEU A 107 0.84 -10.17 -2.93
N PHE A 108 2.01 -9.53 -3.08
CA PHE A 108 2.22 -8.09 -3.06
C PHE A 108 2.52 -7.52 -4.45
N ALA A 109 2.60 -8.40 -5.45
CA ALA A 109 2.84 -8.07 -6.84
C ALA A 109 1.52 -7.59 -7.47
N PRO A 110 1.59 -6.92 -8.61
CA PRO A 110 0.39 -6.59 -9.37
C PRO A 110 -0.42 -7.87 -9.57
N ALA A 111 -1.72 -7.84 -9.27
CA ALA A 111 -2.62 -8.91 -9.68
C ALA A 111 -2.39 -9.21 -11.18
N PRO A 112 -2.46 -10.47 -11.62
CA PRO A 112 -2.37 -10.78 -13.04
C PRO A 112 -3.38 -9.93 -13.79
N ARG A 113 -2.89 -9.29 -14.87
CA ARG A 113 -3.66 -8.41 -15.75
C ARG A 113 -5.02 -9.02 -16.07
N PRO A 114 -6.09 -8.21 -16.19
CA PRO A 114 -7.37 -8.70 -16.69
C PRO A 114 -7.22 -9.13 -18.16
N SER A 115 -6.80 -10.36 -18.37
CA SER A 115 -7.02 -11.10 -19.63
C SER A 115 -8.26 -11.99 -19.55
N ASP A 116 -8.96 -12.01 -18.42
CA ASP A 116 -10.19 -12.80 -18.21
C ASP A 116 -11.48 -11.96 -18.12
N ILE A 117 -11.42 -10.65 -18.40
CA ILE A 117 -12.61 -9.81 -18.50
C ILE A 117 -12.80 -9.41 -19.96
N ALA A 118 -13.67 -10.17 -20.62
CA ALA A 118 -14.32 -9.72 -21.84
C ALA A 118 -14.96 -8.35 -21.59
N ALA A 119 -14.58 -7.38 -22.43
CA ALA A 119 -15.27 -6.14 -22.76
C ALA A 119 -16.46 -5.74 -21.84
N ASP A 120 -16.18 -4.99 -20.77
CA ASP A 120 -16.96 -3.79 -20.47
C ASP A 120 -16.21 -2.86 -19.50
N SER A 121 -16.11 -1.58 -19.90
CA SER A 121 -15.69 -0.38 -19.16
C SER A 121 -14.39 -0.40 -18.30
N ALA A 122 -13.42 0.45 -18.72
CA ALA A 122 -12.52 1.28 -17.90
C ALA A 122 -12.48 1.03 -16.36
N GLY A 123 -11.99 -0.14 -15.93
CA GLY A 123 -12.23 -0.69 -14.58
C GLY A 123 -11.43 -0.13 -13.40
N LEU A 124 -10.83 1.06 -13.51
CA LEU A 124 -10.15 1.71 -12.38
C LEU A 124 -11.11 2.70 -11.69
N PHE A 125 -11.48 2.44 -10.45
CA PHE A 125 -12.29 3.37 -9.67
C PHE A 125 -11.44 4.55 -9.19
N VAL A 126 -11.70 5.73 -9.78
CA VAL A 126 -11.14 7.02 -9.33
C VAL A 126 -12.16 7.70 -8.41
N GLY A 127 -11.90 7.64 -7.10
CA GLY A 127 -12.75 8.25 -6.07
C GLY A 127 -12.28 9.65 -5.65
N PRO A 128 -13.05 10.35 -4.80
CA PRO A 128 -12.61 11.61 -4.23
C PRO A 128 -11.37 11.39 -3.33
N PRO A 129 -10.41 12.33 -3.32
CA PRO A 129 -9.26 12.24 -2.44
C PRO A 129 -9.69 12.31 -0.96
N PRO A 130 -8.98 11.63 -0.05
CA PRO A 130 -9.25 11.76 1.37
C PRO A 130 -9.05 13.21 1.81
N THR A 131 -10.02 13.78 2.52
CA THR A 131 -9.90 15.15 3.03
C THR A 131 -8.76 15.27 4.03
N LYS A 132 -8.01 16.39 3.98
CA LYS A 132 -7.26 16.89 5.14
C LYS A 132 -8.29 17.25 6.20
N SER A 133 -8.63 16.30 7.06
CA SER A 133 -9.50 16.59 8.18
C SER A 133 -8.72 17.46 9.16
N ASN A 134 -9.28 18.60 9.54
CA ASN A 134 -8.80 19.37 10.69
C ASN A 134 -9.16 18.67 12.03
N ALA A 135 -9.91 17.56 11.99
CA ALA A 135 -10.15 16.75 13.16
C ALA A 135 -8.85 16.08 13.62
N LEU A 136 -8.69 15.95 14.93
CA LEU A 136 -7.58 15.19 15.50
C LEU A 136 -7.54 13.78 14.90
N PRO A 137 -6.35 13.25 14.54
CA PRO A 137 -6.21 11.89 14.06
C PRO A 137 -6.90 10.90 15.00
N THR A 138 -7.64 9.94 14.46
CA THR A 138 -8.20 8.88 15.29
C THR A 138 -7.07 7.98 15.81
N LYS A 139 -7.30 7.23 16.90
CA LYS A 139 -6.33 6.20 17.36
C LYS A 139 -5.93 5.22 16.25
N ARG A 140 -6.86 4.92 15.32
CA ARG A 140 -6.59 4.06 14.17
C ARG A 140 -5.65 4.73 13.16
N ASP A 141 -5.82 6.02 12.90
CA ASP A 141 -4.94 6.79 12.01
C ASP A 141 -3.52 6.91 12.58
N GLU A 142 -3.40 7.17 13.88
CA GLU A 142 -2.11 7.18 14.56
C GLU A 142 -1.40 5.83 14.49
N MET A 143 -2.15 4.74 14.72
CA MET A 143 -1.64 3.37 14.63
C MET A 143 -1.15 3.06 13.22
N ARG A 144 -1.98 3.35 12.22
CA ARG A 144 -1.65 3.20 10.80
C ARG A 144 -0.38 3.98 10.43
N GLY A 145 -0.26 5.23 10.89
CA GLY A 145 0.94 6.05 10.70
C GLY A 145 2.19 5.47 11.38
N LYS A 146 2.05 4.86 12.56
CA LYS A 146 3.15 4.16 13.24
C LYS A 146 3.59 2.92 12.47
N ILE A 147 2.65 2.13 11.95
CA ILE A 147 2.94 0.96 11.10
C ILE A 147 3.65 1.41 9.82
N ALA A 148 3.15 2.45 9.15
CA ALA A 148 3.78 3.01 7.95
C ALA A 148 5.26 3.37 8.17
N ARG A 149 5.56 4.01 9.31
CA ARG A 149 6.93 4.37 9.68
C ARG A 149 7.78 3.15 10.06
N ALA A 150 7.23 2.23 10.85
CA ALA A 150 7.95 1.04 11.31
C ALA A 150 8.43 0.17 10.14
N PHE A 151 7.66 0.11 9.05
CA PHE A 151 7.97 -0.67 7.86
C PHE A 151 8.59 0.14 6.72
N ASP A 152 8.91 1.43 6.94
CA ASP A 152 9.40 2.35 5.90
C ASP A 152 8.64 2.19 4.58
N PHE A 153 7.30 2.27 4.61
CA PHE A 153 6.48 1.99 3.42
C PHE A 153 6.88 2.88 2.24
N ALA A 154 7.01 4.18 2.51
CA ALA A 154 7.38 5.14 1.50
C ALA A 154 8.72 4.76 0.86
N GLY A 155 9.75 4.45 1.67
CA GLY A 155 11.05 4.04 1.14
C GLY A 155 11.03 2.67 0.46
N ARG A 156 10.27 1.69 0.97
CA ARG A 156 10.14 0.35 0.38
C ARG A 156 9.48 0.42 -0.98
N ASP A 157 8.33 1.08 -1.08
CA ASP A 157 7.57 1.17 -2.34
C ASP A 157 8.34 2.03 -3.36
N GLN A 158 9.05 3.08 -2.94
CA GLN A 158 9.96 3.84 -3.81
C GLN A 158 11.11 2.98 -4.36
N ARG A 159 11.67 2.07 -3.56
CA ARG A 159 12.70 1.12 -4.02
C ARG A 159 12.12 0.02 -4.90
N ASN A 160 10.81 -0.19 -4.89
CA ASN A 160 10.13 -1.23 -5.65
C ASN A 160 9.80 -0.73 -7.06
N ARG A 161 10.82 -0.70 -7.92
CA ARG A 161 10.71 -0.28 -9.33
C ARG A 161 9.62 -1.04 -10.09
N VAL A 162 9.44 -2.33 -9.81
CA VAL A 162 8.41 -3.17 -10.44
C VAL A 162 7.00 -2.69 -10.07
N LEU A 163 6.77 -2.25 -8.82
CA LEU A 163 5.49 -1.70 -8.38
C LEU A 163 5.22 -0.33 -9.02
N GLY A 164 6.24 0.53 -9.08
CA GLY A 164 6.17 1.82 -9.77
C GLY A 164 5.78 1.67 -11.24
N GLU A 165 6.57 0.91 -11.99
CA GLU A 165 6.35 0.66 -13.43
C GLU A 165 4.99 0.00 -13.71
N ALA A 166 4.52 -0.92 -12.85
CA ALA A 166 3.20 -1.52 -13.00
C ALA A 166 2.06 -0.52 -12.78
N GLY A 167 2.22 0.39 -11.82
CA GLY A 167 1.27 1.47 -11.58
C GLY A 167 1.21 2.47 -12.74
N GLU A 168 2.37 2.90 -13.23
CA GLU A 168 2.48 3.76 -14.40
C GLU A 168 1.85 3.11 -15.65
N ALA A 169 2.09 1.81 -15.88
CA ALA A 169 1.45 1.07 -16.96
C ALA A 169 -0.09 1.08 -16.86
N LEU A 170 -0.62 0.90 -15.64
CA LEU A 170 -2.06 0.91 -15.40
C LEU A 170 -2.66 2.29 -15.72
N VAL A 171 -2.04 3.37 -15.24
CA VAL A 171 -2.51 4.74 -15.51
C VAL A 171 -2.40 5.06 -17.00
N PHE A 172 -1.32 4.65 -17.67
CA PHE A 172 -1.15 4.88 -19.11
C PHE A 172 -2.26 4.25 -19.94
N GLU A 173 -2.60 2.98 -19.69
CA GLU A 173 -3.71 2.33 -20.39
C GLU A 173 -5.07 2.90 -19.99
N PHE A 174 -5.25 3.27 -18.71
CA PHE A 174 -6.46 3.95 -18.23
C PHE A 174 -6.69 5.27 -18.98
N GLU A 175 -5.69 6.13 -19.11
CA GLU A 175 -5.79 7.40 -19.84
C GLU A 175 -6.17 7.20 -21.31
N ARG A 176 -5.55 6.23 -21.97
CA ARG A 176 -5.86 5.90 -23.38
C ARG A 176 -7.28 5.35 -23.53
N ALA A 177 -7.74 4.53 -22.59
CA ALA A 177 -9.10 3.99 -22.58
C ALA A 177 -10.13 5.10 -22.33
N THR A 178 -9.87 5.98 -21.36
CA THR A 178 -10.72 7.14 -21.03
C THR A 178 -10.87 8.07 -22.25
N LEU A 179 -9.78 8.47 -22.90
CA LEU A 179 -9.84 9.31 -24.09
C LEU A 179 -10.59 8.64 -25.26
N LYS A 180 -10.45 7.33 -25.44
CA LYS A 180 -11.23 6.58 -26.45
C LYS A 180 -12.72 6.58 -26.12
N ALA A 181 -13.08 6.36 -24.85
CA ALA A 181 -14.47 6.40 -24.39
C ALA A 181 -15.10 7.80 -24.53
N GLU A 182 -14.28 8.85 -24.40
CA GLU A 182 -14.68 10.24 -24.64
C GLU A 182 -14.66 10.64 -26.13
N HIS A 183 -14.55 9.67 -27.04
CA HIS A 183 -14.55 9.87 -28.49
C HIS A 183 -13.35 10.69 -29.00
N ARG A 184 -12.21 10.62 -28.30
CA ARG A 184 -10.92 11.24 -28.67
C ARG A 184 -9.81 10.21 -28.94
N PRO A 185 -9.99 9.28 -29.90
CA PRO A 185 -8.95 8.31 -30.25
C PRO A 185 -7.70 8.97 -30.85
N ASP A 186 -7.83 10.20 -31.37
CA ASP A 186 -6.73 11.05 -31.84
C ASP A 186 -5.79 11.44 -30.69
N LEU A 187 -6.34 11.84 -29.54
CA LEU A 187 -5.57 12.16 -28.34
C LEU A 187 -5.03 10.89 -27.66
N ALA A 188 -5.83 9.82 -27.62
CA ALA A 188 -5.41 8.54 -27.05
C ALA A 188 -4.15 7.94 -27.70
N LYS A 189 -3.89 8.26 -28.98
CA LYS A 189 -2.66 7.87 -29.69
C LYS A 189 -1.44 8.73 -29.34
N ARG A 190 -1.67 9.93 -28.78
CA ARG A 190 -0.65 10.90 -28.43
C ARG A 190 -0.24 10.85 -26.97
N VAL A 191 -0.92 10.05 -26.14
CA VAL A 191 -0.52 9.81 -24.74
C VAL A 191 0.88 9.18 -24.74
N LYS A 192 1.77 9.70 -23.90
CA LYS A 192 3.16 9.23 -23.77
C LYS A 192 3.47 8.79 -22.35
N TRP A 193 4.30 7.76 -22.23
CA TRP A 193 4.89 7.33 -20.97
C TRP A 193 6.28 7.95 -20.85
N VAL A 194 6.34 9.15 -20.28
CA VAL A 194 7.51 10.04 -20.29
C VAL A 194 8.63 9.52 -19.40
N SER A 195 8.36 9.06 -18.18
CA SER A 195 9.38 8.46 -17.29
C SER A 195 10.10 7.29 -17.95
N ARG A 196 9.38 6.45 -18.70
CA ARG A 196 9.93 5.32 -19.46
C ARG A 196 10.68 5.73 -20.73
N ASP A 197 10.10 6.62 -21.52
CA ASP A 197 10.57 6.92 -22.89
C ASP A 197 11.61 8.05 -22.93
N GLU A 198 11.53 9.01 -22.00
CA GLU A 198 12.33 10.24 -21.95
C GLU A 198 13.12 10.38 -20.63
N GLY A 199 12.77 9.59 -19.59
CA GLY A 199 13.43 9.55 -18.28
C GLY A 199 12.76 10.43 -17.22
N ASP A 200 13.20 10.30 -15.96
CA ASP A 200 12.57 10.92 -14.77
C ASP A 200 12.79 12.45 -14.65
N GLY A 201 13.55 13.05 -15.58
CA GLY A 201 13.91 14.47 -15.53
C GLY A 201 12.74 15.43 -15.77
N ALA A 202 11.63 14.94 -16.34
CA ALA A 202 10.49 15.77 -16.69
C ALA A 202 9.64 16.24 -15.48
N GLY A 203 9.70 15.50 -14.36
CA GLY A 203 8.91 15.76 -13.14
C GLY A 203 7.45 15.30 -13.22
N TYR A 204 7.16 14.35 -14.11
CA TYR A 204 5.89 13.63 -14.26
C TYR A 204 6.11 12.36 -15.08
N ASP A 205 5.26 11.34 -14.90
CA ASP A 205 5.39 10.04 -15.55
C ASP A 205 4.66 9.94 -16.89
N ILE A 206 3.46 10.54 -16.99
CA ILE A 206 2.59 10.39 -18.15
C ILE A 206 2.17 11.76 -18.68
N ALA A 207 2.34 11.98 -19.98
CA ALA A 207 1.75 13.10 -20.69
C ALA A 207 0.46 12.63 -21.37
N SER A 208 -0.67 13.15 -20.91
CA SER A 208 -2.01 12.90 -21.41
C SER A 208 -2.71 14.20 -21.80
N PHE A 209 -4.01 14.13 -22.05
CA PHE A 209 -4.85 15.25 -22.45
C PHE A 209 -6.20 15.17 -21.74
N ARG A 210 -6.80 16.32 -21.48
CA ARG A 210 -8.22 16.42 -21.16
C ARG A 210 -9.07 16.26 -22.42
N ARG A 211 -10.38 16.06 -22.26
CA ARG A 211 -11.33 15.92 -23.36
C ARG A 211 -11.28 17.08 -24.37
N ASP A 212 -11.09 18.29 -23.86
CA ASP A 212 -10.97 19.54 -24.63
C ASP A 212 -9.62 19.68 -25.36
N GLY A 213 -8.67 18.78 -25.10
CA GLY A 213 -7.34 18.77 -25.68
C GLY A 213 -6.30 19.54 -24.87
N HIS A 214 -6.65 20.14 -23.72
CA HIS A 214 -5.66 20.73 -22.83
C HIS A 214 -4.69 19.67 -22.31
N PRO A 215 -3.38 19.97 -22.23
CA PRO A 215 -2.40 19.04 -21.69
C PRO A 215 -2.75 18.63 -20.25
N ARG A 216 -2.45 17.37 -19.93
CA ARG A 216 -2.55 16.82 -18.59
C ARG A 216 -1.27 16.07 -18.27
N LEU A 217 -0.50 16.55 -17.30
CA LEU A 217 0.73 15.92 -16.84
C LEU A 217 0.44 15.15 -15.57
N ILE A 218 0.81 13.89 -15.53
CA ILE A 218 0.40 12.98 -14.46
C ILE A 218 1.64 12.40 -13.79
N GLU A 219 1.77 12.64 -12.50
CA GLU A 219 2.73 11.97 -11.62
C GLU A 219 2.03 10.81 -10.90
N VAL A 220 2.51 9.59 -11.08
CA VAL A 220 1.89 8.36 -10.58
C VAL A 220 2.57 7.90 -9.30
N LYS A 221 1.80 7.81 -8.20
CA LYS A 221 2.30 7.24 -6.94
C LYS A 221 1.54 5.99 -6.57
N THR A 222 2.25 4.85 -6.53
CA THR A 222 1.67 3.53 -6.34
C THR A 222 2.09 2.91 -5.01
N THR A 223 1.13 2.41 -4.24
CA THR A 223 1.40 1.66 -3.00
C THR A 223 0.41 0.53 -2.81
N ASN A 224 0.81 -0.51 -2.08
CA ASN A 224 -0.10 -1.58 -1.68
C ASN A 224 -0.92 -1.28 -0.43
N GLY A 225 -0.55 -0.27 0.35
CA GLY A 225 -1.29 0.14 1.53
C GLY A 225 -2.65 0.82 1.25
N TRP A 226 -3.21 1.45 2.28
CA TRP A 226 -4.50 2.14 2.23
C TRP A 226 -4.40 3.55 1.64
N GLU A 227 -5.52 4.24 1.47
CA GLU A 227 -5.64 5.53 0.80
C GLU A 227 -4.83 6.69 1.45
N ARG A 228 -4.37 6.54 2.68
CA ARG A 228 -3.50 7.51 3.38
C ARG A 228 -2.08 6.98 3.65
N THR A 229 -1.67 5.89 3.00
CA THR A 229 -0.30 5.39 3.12
C THR A 229 0.68 6.46 2.63
N PRO A 230 1.68 6.85 3.46
CA PRO A 230 2.71 7.81 3.06
C PRO A 230 3.43 7.37 1.79
N PHE A 231 3.78 8.34 0.96
CA PHE A 231 4.50 8.16 -0.29
C PHE A 231 5.53 9.28 -0.43
N HIS A 232 6.58 9.06 -1.23
CA HIS A 232 7.57 10.09 -1.51
C HIS A 232 7.15 10.92 -2.71
N ILE A 233 7.51 12.20 -2.67
CA ILE A 233 7.47 13.12 -3.80
C ILE A 233 8.87 13.74 -3.93
N THR A 234 9.42 13.77 -5.13
CA THR A 234 10.76 14.33 -5.35
C THR A 234 10.71 15.85 -5.42
N ARG A 235 11.87 16.50 -5.23
CA ARG A 235 12.00 17.95 -5.40
C ARG A 235 11.62 18.39 -6.82
N ASN A 236 11.96 17.58 -7.82
CA ASN A 236 11.65 17.88 -9.23
C ASN A 236 10.15 17.81 -9.51
N GLU A 237 9.48 16.78 -9.01
CA GLU A 237 8.02 16.63 -9.10
C GLU A 237 7.29 17.79 -8.41
N LEU A 238 7.71 18.15 -7.20
CA LEU A 238 7.11 19.26 -6.46
C LEU A 238 7.29 20.58 -7.22
N ALA A 239 8.51 20.89 -7.68
CA ALA A 239 8.78 22.09 -8.47
C ALA A 239 7.96 22.13 -9.78
N LYS A 240 7.83 20.98 -10.46
CA LYS A 240 7.04 20.89 -11.69
C LYS A 240 5.54 21.08 -11.43
N SER A 241 5.05 20.56 -10.30
CA SER A 241 3.66 20.73 -9.87
C SER A 241 3.32 22.21 -9.62
N GLU A 242 4.26 22.99 -9.10
CA GLU A 242 4.11 24.44 -8.91
C GLU A 242 4.19 25.21 -10.23
N GLU A 243 5.16 24.87 -11.08
CA GLU A 243 5.39 25.50 -12.39
C GLU A 243 4.19 25.33 -13.34
N ARG A 244 3.60 24.12 -13.38
CA ARG A 244 2.52 23.76 -14.31
C ARG A 244 1.24 23.36 -13.58
N ALA A 245 0.89 24.09 -12.53
CA ALA A 245 -0.26 23.79 -11.65
C ALA A 245 -1.61 23.57 -12.35
N GLY A 246 -1.85 24.21 -13.49
CA GLY A 246 -3.10 24.05 -14.26
C GLY A 246 -3.21 22.73 -15.04
N GLU A 247 -2.09 22.07 -15.27
CA GLU A 247 -1.97 20.88 -16.14
C GLU A 247 -1.46 19.66 -15.38
N TRP A 248 -0.70 19.86 -14.31
CA TRP A 248 -0.10 18.81 -13.49
C TRP A 248 -1.06 18.27 -12.45
N CYS A 249 -1.11 16.95 -12.28
CA CYS A 249 -1.79 16.30 -11.16
C CYS A 249 -1.01 15.10 -10.64
N LEU A 250 -1.19 14.81 -9.35
CA LEU A 250 -0.72 13.58 -8.73
C LEU A 250 -1.83 12.54 -8.78
N PHE A 251 -1.56 11.39 -9.38
CA PHE A 251 -2.49 10.28 -9.51
C PHE A 251 -2.08 9.16 -8.54
N ARG A 252 -2.86 9.00 -7.47
CA ARG A 252 -2.52 8.11 -6.36
C ARG A 252 -3.20 6.75 -6.50
N LEU A 253 -2.42 5.71 -6.79
CA LEU A 253 -2.85 4.31 -6.79
C LEU A 253 -2.60 3.66 -5.43
N TRP A 254 -3.65 3.13 -4.81
CA TRP A 254 -3.58 2.43 -3.52
C TRP A 254 -4.28 1.07 -3.58
N ASN A 255 -4.00 0.20 -2.59
CA ASN A 255 -4.47 -1.19 -2.55
C ASN A 255 -4.17 -1.98 -3.84
N PHE A 256 -3.05 -1.66 -4.50
CA PHE A 256 -2.76 -2.05 -5.88
C PHE A 256 -2.68 -3.57 -6.09
N ALA A 257 -2.08 -4.32 -5.17
CA ALA A 257 -1.99 -5.79 -5.30
C ALA A 257 -3.35 -6.51 -5.18
N ARG A 258 -4.38 -5.89 -4.61
CA ARG A 258 -5.68 -6.55 -4.33
C ARG A 258 -6.80 -6.03 -5.21
N GLU A 259 -7.10 -4.74 -5.08
CA GLU A 259 -8.15 -4.06 -5.81
C GLU A 259 -7.67 -2.62 -6.00
N PRO A 260 -6.98 -2.33 -7.12
CA PRO A 260 -6.46 -1.01 -7.41
C PRO A 260 -7.56 0.04 -7.31
N ARG A 261 -7.33 1.05 -6.48
CA ARG A 261 -8.19 2.21 -6.35
C ARG A 261 -7.36 3.47 -6.53
N ALA A 262 -8.00 4.52 -7.03
CA ALA A 262 -7.33 5.74 -7.39
C ALA A 262 -8.00 6.98 -6.81
N PHE A 263 -7.23 8.04 -6.65
CA PHE A 263 -7.72 9.41 -6.53
C PHE A 263 -6.68 10.38 -7.09
N GLU A 264 -7.10 11.62 -7.35
CA GLU A 264 -6.25 12.65 -7.93
C GLU A 264 -6.08 13.82 -6.96
N LEU A 265 -4.87 14.37 -6.89
CA LEU A 265 -4.57 15.62 -6.19
C LEU A 265 -4.08 16.64 -7.19
N TYR A 266 -4.63 17.85 -7.10
CA TYR A 266 -4.25 18.98 -7.95
C TYR A 266 -3.46 19.99 -7.11
N PRO A 267 -2.45 20.67 -7.67
CA PRO A 267 -1.72 21.70 -6.95
C PRO A 267 -2.63 22.87 -6.50
N PRO A 268 -2.29 23.56 -5.40
CA PRO A 268 -1.11 23.35 -4.55
C PRO A 268 -1.23 22.10 -3.66
N LEU A 269 -0.21 21.25 -3.64
CA LEU A 269 -0.26 19.96 -2.95
C LEU A 269 -0.37 20.09 -1.43
N GLU A 270 0.09 21.20 -0.86
CA GLU A 270 -0.01 21.56 0.55
C GLU A 270 -1.46 21.76 1.00
N ALA A 271 -2.40 21.96 0.08
CA ALA A 271 -3.83 21.91 0.39
C ALA A 271 -4.31 20.48 0.71
N HIS A 272 -3.61 19.45 0.22
CA HIS A 272 -4.04 18.05 0.23
C HIS A 272 -3.17 17.10 1.07
N VAL A 273 -1.85 17.32 1.12
CA VAL A 273 -0.91 16.52 1.92
C VAL A 273 0.06 17.38 2.72
N SER A 274 0.59 16.83 3.82
CA SER A 274 1.67 17.49 4.58
C SER A 274 3.01 16.98 4.06
N LEU A 275 3.87 17.89 3.63
CA LEU A 275 5.19 17.57 3.09
C LEU A 275 6.23 17.61 4.21
N PHE A 276 7.07 16.58 4.27
CA PHE A 276 8.18 16.49 5.20
C PHE A 276 9.44 16.17 4.41
N ALA A 277 10.53 16.90 4.66
CA ALA A 277 11.80 16.62 4.03
C ALA A 277 12.35 15.27 4.53
N THR A 278 12.63 14.35 3.61
CA THR A 278 13.13 13.00 3.91
C THR A 278 14.59 12.81 3.52
N SER A 279 15.09 13.59 2.55
CA SER A 279 16.48 13.59 2.10
C SER A 279 16.95 15.01 1.84
N TYR A 280 18.20 15.29 2.20
CA TYR A 280 18.87 16.55 1.89
C TYR A 280 20.06 16.27 0.98
N GLU A 281 20.22 17.08 -0.07
CA GLU A 281 21.39 17.04 -0.93
C GLU A 281 22.36 18.14 -0.48
N ALA A 282 23.61 17.76 -0.17
CA ALA A 282 24.67 18.70 0.10
C ALA A 282 25.50 18.89 -1.18
N ARG A 283 25.74 20.13 -1.57
CA ARG A 283 26.66 20.47 -2.66
C ARG A 283 27.63 21.59 -2.24
N PHE A 284 28.69 21.78 -3.03
CA PHE A 284 29.80 22.70 -2.72
C PHE A 284 29.73 24.03 -3.49
N ASP A 285 28.69 24.18 -4.30
CA ASP A 285 28.34 25.29 -5.19
C ASP A 285 27.41 26.31 -4.52
#